data_AF-A0A9D5HAQ6-F1
#
_entry.id   AF-A0A9D5HAQ6-F1
#
_cell.length_a   1.000
_cell.length_b   1.000
_cell.length_c   1.000
_cell.angle_alpha   90.00
_cell.angle_beta   90.00
_cell.angle_gamma   90.00
#
_symmetry.space_group_name_H-M   'P 1'
#
loop_
_entity.id
_entity.type
_entity.pdbx_description
1 polymer ?
#
loop_
_entity_poly.entity_id
_entity_poly.type
_entity_poly.pdbx_seq_one_letter_code
_entity_poly.pdbx_strand_id
1 'polypeptide(L)'
;MELSSSLLLRLQIFWLIIFGQPWHMVGVKLGINYGQIANNLPSPAHVAHLLQSLNINRVKLYDADPNVLSAFVNSNIEFIIGIGNENIQNMRDSSKALTWLQQNVQPYISQTRITCITVGNEILSGNDTVLMSNLLPAMQSVYEALVSLKLDKQVTVSTAHSFFILGNSYPPSAGSFRQDLIQYIQPILNFHSQTNSPFLINAYPFFAYKEDPNSVSLEYVLFQPNAGVTDPNTNLNYDNMLYAQIDSVYSAIKAIGFTDIDVRISETGWPSQGDTDEPGATPENAALYNGNLLQRIAMNQGTPMKPSVPINVYVFALFNEDLKPGPTSERNYGLFYPDGTPVYNVGFQRYLSIYSSSPKLMVMSGLNLIILVVIATLLPDILRS
;
A
#
# COMPACT_ATOMS: atom_id res chain seq x y z
N MET A 1 31.75 4.80 48.07
CA MET A 1 32.06 5.50 46.80
C MET A 1 30.79 6.19 46.34
N GLU A 2 30.67 7.47 46.63
CA GLU A 2 29.58 8.29 46.09
C GLU A 2 29.90 8.61 44.64
N LEU A 3 29.02 8.19 43.73
CA LEU A 3 29.12 8.57 42.32
C LEU A 3 28.82 10.07 42.22
N SER A 4 29.70 10.83 41.54
CA SER A 4 29.48 12.26 41.33
C SER A 4 28.13 12.52 40.65
N SER A 5 27.47 13.61 41.01
CA SER A 5 26.17 14.02 40.45
C SER A 5 26.21 14.15 38.91
N SER A 6 27.36 14.53 38.35
CA SER A 6 27.54 14.60 36.90
C SER A 6 27.56 13.24 36.22
N LEU A 7 28.07 12.21 36.89
CA LEU A 7 28.11 10.84 36.37
C LEU A 7 26.71 10.20 36.41
N LEU A 8 25.96 10.43 37.48
CA LEU A 8 24.56 9.99 37.60
C LEU A 8 23.67 10.62 36.51
N LEU A 9 23.83 11.94 36.25
CA LEU A 9 23.08 12.62 35.20
C LEU A 9 23.42 12.09 33.81
N ARG A 10 24.71 11.80 33.53
CA ARG A 10 25.13 11.21 32.24
C ARG A 10 24.57 9.80 32.05
N LEU A 11 24.54 8.99 33.12
CA LEU A 11 23.93 7.66 33.09
C LEU A 11 22.41 7.73 32.87
N GLN A 12 21.72 8.69 33.47
CA GLN A 12 20.28 8.90 33.25
C GLN A 12 19.96 9.34 31.82
N ILE A 13 20.75 10.27 31.26
CA ILE A 13 20.59 10.70 29.86
C ILE A 13 20.87 9.53 28.91
N PHE A 14 21.91 8.73 29.20
CA PHE A 14 22.23 7.53 28.41
C PHE A 14 21.11 6.48 28.49
N TRP A 15 20.51 6.28 29.67
CA TRP A 15 19.32 5.43 29.84
C TRP A 15 18.11 5.96 29.07
N LEU A 16 17.85 7.27 29.07
CA LEU A 16 16.78 7.88 28.28
C LEU A 16 17.02 7.77 26.76
N ILE A 17 18.27 7.79 26.30
CA ILE A 17 18.60 7.62 24.88
C ILE A 17 18.44 6.17 24.43
N ILE A 18 18.82 5.19 25.27
CA ILE A 18 18.71 3.76 24.94
C ILE A 18 17.28 3.25 25.10
N PHE A 19 16.56 3.68 26.14
CA PHE A 19 15.22 3.16 26.48
C PHE A 19 14.06 4.11 26.19
N GLY A 20 14.35 5.38 25.85
CA GLY A 20 13.33 6.38 25.51
C GLY A 20 13.05 6.49 24.01
N GLN A 21 13.62 5.64 23.17
CA GLN A 21 13.15 5.51 21.79
C GLN A 21 11.75 4.85 21.84
N PRO A 22 10.70 5.48 21.28
CA PRO A 22 9.45 4.76 21.11
C PRO A 22 9.75 3.52 20.29
N TRP A 23 9.34 2.36 20.80
CA TRP A 23 9.36 1.12 20.03
C TRP A 23 8.41 1.33 18.85
N HIS A 24 8.93 1.80 17.72
CA HIS A 24 8.24 1.66 16.47
C HIS A 24 8.24 0.17 16.17
N MET A 25 7.15 -0.51 16.53
CA MET A 25 6.87 -1.80 15.92
C MET A 25 6.92 -1.55 14.42
N VAL A 26 7.94 -2.09 13.76
CA VAL A 26 8.07 -2.04 12.30
C VAL A 26 6.97 -2.94 11.78
N GLY A 27 5.74 -2.44 11.73
CA GLY A 27 4.61 -3.17 11.15
C GLY A 27 4.91 -3.44 9.69
N VAL A 28 4.46 -4.59 9.18
CA VAL A 28 4.40 -4.81 7.73
C VAL A 28 3.69 -3.61 7.14
N LYS A 29 4.29 -2.93 6.17
CA LYS A 29 3.61 -1.89 5.37
C LYS A 29 2.64 -2.58 4.41
N LEU A 30 1.67 -3.32 4.94
CA LEU A 30 0.61 -3.97 4.20
C LEU A 30 -0.63 -3.10 4.28
N GLY A 31 -1.16 -2.72 3.12
CA GLY A 31 -2.50 -2.21 3.01
C GLY A 31 -3.48 -3.33 2.67
N ILE A 32 -4.74 -3.14 3.02
CA ILE A 32 -5.81 -4.02 2.56
C ILE A 32 -7.01 -3.20 2.09
N ASN A 33 -7.63 -3.63 0.99
CA ASN A 33 -8.89 -3.06 0.54
C ASN A 33 -10.02 -3.65 1.38
N TYR A 34 -10.78 -2.79 2.04
CA TYR A 34 -11.98 -3.18 2.78
C TYR A 34 -13.19 -2.84 1.90
N GLY A 35 -13.50 -3.76 0.98
CA GLY A 35 -14.70 -3.70 0.15
C GLY A 35 -15.96 -3.99 0.95
N GLN A 36 -17.06 -3.33 0.58
CA GLN A 36 -18.35 -3.37 1.28
C GLN A 36 -19.52 -3.75 0.36
N ILE A 37 -19.26 -4.28 -0.84
CA ILE A 37 -20.30 -4.72 -1.77
C ILE A 37 -20.78 -6.12 -1.38
N ALA A 38 -21.38 -6.20 -0.19
CA ALA A 38 -21.90 -7.43 0.41
C ALA A 38 -22.97 -7.14 1.47
N ASN A 39 -23.81 -8.12 1.79
CA ASN A 39 -24.87 -7.97 2.81
C ASN A 39 -24.65 -8.80 4.09
N ASN A 40 -23.53 -9.52 4.17
CA ASN A 40 -23.23 -10.49 5.21
C ASN A 40 -21.92 -10.18 5.98
N LEU A 41 -21.33 -9.01 5.74
CA LEU A 41 -20.07 -8.59 6.36
C LEU A 41 -20.20 -8.38 7.88
N PRO A 42 -19.10 -8.58 8.64
CA PRO A 42 -19.09 -8.30 10.06
C PRO A 42 -19.17 -6.78 10.30
N SER A 43 -19.56 -6.40 11.53
CA SER A 43 -19.61 -4.97 11.89
C SER A 43 -18.22 -4.31 11.79
N PRO A 44 -18.14 -3.01 11.47
CA PRO A 44 -16.86 -2.32 11.36
C PRO A 44 -15.98 -2.40 12.63
N ALA A 45 -16.59 -2.49 13.82
CA ALA A 45 -15.86 -2.68 15.08
C ALA A 45 -15.17 -4.06 15.16
N HIS A 46 -15.85 -5.13 14.71
CA HIS A 46 -15.21 -6.43 14.60
C HIS A 46 -14.09 -6.43 13.56
N VAL A 47 -14.27 -5.71 12.45
CA VAL A 47 -13.22 -5.55 11.44
C VAL A 47 -12.01 -4.82 12.00
N ALA A 48 -12.20 -3.75 12.77
CA ALA A 48 -11.11 -3.05 13.44
C ALA A 48 -10.29 -3.99 14.34
N HIS A 49 -10.96 -4.82 15.14
CA HIS A 49 -10.30 -5.83 15.98
C HIS A 49 -9.58 -6.90 15.16
N LEU A 50 -10.19 -7.39 14.08
CA LEU A 50 -9.56 -8.35 13.18
C LEU A 50 -8.25 -7.78 12.61
N LEU A 51 -8.29 -6.57 12.04
CA LEU A 51 -7.12 -5.95 11.42
C LEU A 51 -6.01 -5.67 12.44
N GLN A 52 -6.36 -5.23 13.66
CA GLN A 52 -5.41 -5.10 14.76
C GLN A 52 -4.76 -6.44 15.12
N SER A 53 -5.53 -7.54 15.19
CA SER A 53 -4.99 -8.87 15.49
C SER A 53 -4.01 -9.39 14.42
N LEU A 54 -4.14 -8.90 13.19
CA LEU A 54 -3.30 -9.25 12.05
C LEU A 54 -2.12 -8.29 11.85
N ASN A 55 -1.98 -7.27 12.70
CA ASN A 55 -1.03 -6.16 12.54
C ASN A 55 -1.15 -5.45 11.17
N ILE A 56 -2.35 -5.39 10.61
CA ILE A 56 -2.65 -4.61 9.41
C ILE A 56 -2.96 -3.18 9.84
N ASN A 57 -2.15 -2.24 9.38
CA ASN A 57 -2.20 -0.85 9.81
C ASN A 57 -2.59 0.14 8.69
N ARG A 58 -2.99 -0.35 7.52
CA ARG A 58 -3.45 0.51 6.41
C ARG A 58 -4.66 -0.11 5.73
N VAL A 59 -5.69 0.69 5.51
CA VAL A 59 -6.94 0.29 4.87
C VAL A 59 -7.25 1.25 3.73
N LYS A 60 -7.74 0.70 2.61
CA LYS A 60 -8.36 1.48 1.54
C LYS A 60 -9.85 1.18 1.51
N LEU A 61 -10.66 2.22 1.61
CA LEU A 61 -12.10 2.23 1.39
C LEU A 61 -12.38 2.83 0.00
N TYR A 62 -13.48 2.38 -0.59
CA TYR A 62 -13.98 2.88 -1.88
C TYR A 62 -14.92 4.09 -1.72
N ASP A 63 -15.28 4.40 -0.48
CA ASP A 63 -16.10 5.52 -0.07
C ASP A 63 -15.50 6.19 1.18
N ALA A 64 -16.32 6.96 1.90
CA ALA A 64 -16.00 7.52 3.21
C ALA A 64 -17.07 7.12 4.25
N ASP A 65 -17.36 5.82 4.39
CA ASP A 65 -18.40 5.33 5.30
C ASP A 65 -18.17 5.82 6.74
N PRO A 66 -19.08 6.65 7.29
CA PRO A 66 -18.95 7.21 8.64
C PRO A 66 -18.97 6.13 9.73
N ASN A 67 -19.64 5.00 9.51
CA ASN A 67 -19.69 3.89 10.47
C ASN A 67 -18.32 3.22 10.57
N VAL A 68 -17.64 3.05 9.44
CA VAL A 68 -16.28 2.51 9.40
C VAL A 68 -15.32 3.51 10.03
N LEU A 69 -15.29 4.77 9.58
CA LEU A 69 -14.36 5.76 10.10
C LEU A 69 -14.52 5.98 11.61
N SER A 70 -15.74 5.89 12.15
CA SER A 70 -16.01 5.97 13.59
C SER A 70 -15.52 4.74 14.36
N ALA A 71 -15.69 3.54 13.80
CA ALA A 71 -15.26 2.30 14.46
C ALA A 71 -13.74 2.17 14.59
N PHE A 72 -12.98 2.91 13.79
CA PHE A 72 -11.52 2.90 13.76
C PHE A 72 -10.86 4.07 14.51
N VAL A 73 -11.64 4.86 15.25
CA VAL A 73 -11.15 5.93 16.12
C VAL A 73 -10.05 5.40 17.06
N ASN A 74 -8.91 6.10 17.10
CA ASN A 74 -7.73 5.76 17.91
C ASN A 74 -7.09 4.38 17.62
N SER A 75 -7.43 3.75 16.49
CA SER A 75 -6.85 2.44 16.10
C SER A 75 -5.41 2.53 15.59
N ASN A 76 -4.92 3.73 15.26
CA ASN A 76 -3.68 4.01 14.52
C ASN A 76 -3.63 3.43 13.08
N ILE A 77 -4.72 2.90 12.56
CA ILE A 77 -4.82 2.41 11.18
C ILE A 77 -4.94 3.62 10.24
N GLU A 78 -4.11 3.66 9.20
CA GLU A 78 -4.15 4.69 8.16
C GLU A 78 -5.21 4.35 7.11
N PHE A 79 -5.92 5.38 6.65
CA PHE A 79 -6.99 5.25 5.67
C PHE A 79 -6.68 5.99 4.38
N ILE A 80 -6.87 5.27 3.28
CA ILE A 80 -7.27 5.85 2.00
C ILE A 80 -8.80 5.76 1.95
N ILE A 81 -9.47 6.87 1.66
CA ILE A 81 -10.94 6.92 1.45
C ILE A 81 -11.25 7.34 0.02
N GLY A 82 -12.42 6.95 -0.48
CA GLY A 82 -12.84 7.17 -1.85
C GLY A 82 -13.93 8.23 -2.00
N ILE A 83 -13.84 9.00 -3.08
CA ILE A 83 -14.97 9.68 -3.71
C ILE A 83 -15.39 8.81 -4.89
N GLY A 84 -16.61 8.29 -4.85
CA GLY A 84 -17.14 7.42 -5.89
C GLY A 84 -17.22 8.10 -7.27
N ASN A 85 -17.20 7.28 -8.32
CA ASN A 85 -17.17 7.73 -9.71
C ASN A 85 -18.37 8.64 -10.04
N GLU A 86 -19.54 8.35 -9.47
CA GLU A 86 -20.77 9.13 -9.60
C GLU A 86 -20.67 10.57 -9.07
N ASN A 87 -19.71 10.83 -8.18
CA ASN A 87 -19.52 12.13 -7.56
C ASN A 87 -18.49 13.03 -8.28
N ILE A 88 -17.75 12.51 -9.26
CA ILE A 88 -16.67 13.26 -9.93
C ILE A 88 -17.17 14.56 -10.55
N GLN A 89 -18.32 14.54 -11.25
CA GLN A 89 -18.87 15.75 -11.85
C GLN A 89 -19.20 16.82 -10.81
N ASN A 90 -19.70 16.42 -9.64
CA ASN A 90 -20.00 17.34 -8.54
C ASN A 90 -18.73 17.89 -7.90
N MET A 91 -17.67 17.10 -7.78
CA MET A 91 -16.43 17.50 -7.12
C MET A 91 -15.62 18.54 -7.91
N ARG A 92 -16.00 18.84 -9.16
CA ARG A 92 -15.42 19.97 -9.92
C ARG A 92 -15.72 21.33 -9.28
N ASP A 93 -16.82 21.43 -8.53
CA ASP A 93 -17.21 22.64 -7.82
C ASP A 93 -16.50 22.69 -6.46
N SER A 94 -15.62 23.68 -6.26
CA SER A 94 -14.85 23.83 -5.02
C SER A 94 -15.72 23.95 -3.77
N SER A 95 -16.94 24.49 -3.87
CA SER A 95 -17.88 24.58 -2.75
C SER A 95 -18.45 23.20 -2.39
N LYS A 96 -18.74 22.37 -3.39
CA LYS A 96 -19.18 20.98 -3.18
C LYS A 96 -18.05 20.11 -2.64
N ALA A 97 -16.83 20.28 -3.16
CA ALA A 97 -15.64 19.59 -2.65
C ALA A 97 -15.37 19.96 -1.19
N LEU A 98 -15.44 21.24 -0.83
CA LEU A 98 -15.32 21.70 0.55
C LEU A 98 -16.41 21.10 1.45
N THR A 99 -17.66 21.14 1.01
CA THR A 99 -18.79 20.55 1.74
C THR A 99 -18.56 19.06 1.98
N TRP A 100 -18.08 18.33 0.96
CA TRP A 100 -17.77 16.90 1.08
C TRP A 100 -16.68 16.64 2.13
N LEU A 101 -15.59 17.43 2.16
CA LEU A 101 -14.55 17.29 3.19
C LEU A 101 -15.05 17.62 4.59
N GLN A 102 -15.87 18.65 4.73
CA GLN A 102 -16.45 19.03 6.03
C GLN A 102 -17.37 17.94 6.58
N GLN A 103 -18.06 17.19 5.72
CA GLN A 103 -18.97 16.12 6.11
C GLN A 103 -18.24 14.78 6.33
N ASN A 104 -17.29 14.43 5.48
CA ASN A 104 -16.74 13.07 5.41
C ASN A 104 -15.32 12.95 5.96
N VAL A 105 -14.61 14.06 6.19
CA VAL A 105 -13.20 14.05 6.64
C VAL A 105 -13.02 14.75 7.97
N GLN A 106 -13.44 16.02 8.08
CA GLN A 106 -13.24 16.82 9.30
C GLN A 106 -13.75 16.17 10.59
N PRO A 107 -14.90 15.47 10.62
CA PRO A 107 -15.39 14.85 11.87
C PRO A 107 -14.46 13.75 12.39
N TYR A 108 -13.68 13.11 11.52
CA TYR A 108 -12.91 11.91 11.84
C TYR A 108 -11.40 12.15 11.93
N ILE A 109 -10.87 13.10 11.17
CA ILE A 109 -9.43 13.22 10.89
C ILE A 109 -8.53 13.47 12.12
N SER A 110 -9.10 13.92 13.23
CA SER A 110 -8.38 14.11 14.50
C SER A 110 -8.12 12.80 15.26
N GLN A 111 -8.90 11.76 15.00
CA GLN A 111 -8.88 10.49 15.74
C GLN A 111 -8.70 9.26 14.82
N THR A 112 -9.02 9.41 13.54
CA THR A 112 -8.84 8.40 12.49
C THR A 112 -7.83 8.93 11.48
N ARG A 113 -6.77 8.15 11.20
CA ARG A 113 -5.63 8.59 10.38
C ARG A 113 -5.96 8.53 8.89
N ILE A 114 -6.79 9.45 8.41
CA ILE A 114 -7.02 9.62 6.97
C ILE A 114 -5.75 10.26 6.37
N THR A 115 -5.14 9.59 5.39
CA THR A 115 -3.86 10.01 4.76
C THR A 115 -3.98 10.27 3.27
N CYS A 116 -5.02 9.74 2.60
CA CYS A 116 -5.24 9.97 1.18
C CYS A 116 -6.73 9.94 0.84
N ILE A 117 -7.13 10.75 -0.13
CA ILE A 117 -8.45 10.70 -0.77
C ILE A 117 -8.24 10.29 -2.24
N THR A 118 -8.90 9.22 -2.68
CA THR A 118 -8.97 8.85 -4.09
C THR A 118 -10.20 9.45 -4.75
N VAL A 119 -10.00 10.26 -5.78
CA VAL A 119 -11.08 10.79 -6.62
C VAL A 119 -11.32 9.82 -7.76
N GLY A 120 -12.38 9.02 -7.64
CA GLY A 120 -12.70 7.94 -8.57
C GLY A 120 -11.78 6.73 -8.49
N ASN A 121 -12.23 5.67 -9.17
CA ASN A 121 -11.53 4.41 -9.36
C ASN A 121 -11.65 3.99 -10.83
N GLU A 122 -10.50 3.78 -11.47
CA GLU A 122 -10.34 3.30 -12.85
C GLU A 122 -11.06 4.13 -13.92
N ILE A 123 -11.22 5.44 -13.72
CA ILE A 123 -11.98 6.32 -14.64
C ILE A 123 -11.49 6.26 -16.10
N LEU A 124 -10.20 6.08 -16.30
CA LEU A 124 -9.58 6.06 -17.62
C LEU A 124 -9.63 4.69 -18.32
N SER A 125 -10.25 3.66 -17.72
CA SER A 125 -10.43 2.35 -18.37
C SER A 125 -11.72 2.25 -19.19
N GLY A 126 -12.71 3.12 -18.92
CA GLY A 126 -13.98 3.16 -19.64
C GLY A 126 -13.94 3.94 -20.95
N ASN A 127 -15.13 4.33 -21.45
CA ASN A 127 -15.29 5.15 -22.66
C ASN A 127 -16.02 6.48 -22.40
N ASP A 128 -16.29 6.81 -21.13
CA ASP A 128 -16.97 8.06 -20.76
C ASP A 128 -15.98 9.23 -20.77
N THR A 129 -15.82 9.84 -21.95
CA THR A 129 -14.93 10.99 -22.14
C THR A 129 -15.30 12.21 -21.29
N VAL A 130 -16.58 12.35 -20.89
CA VAL A 130 -17.01 13.42 -19.99
C VAL A 130 -16.45 13.15 -18.60
N LEU A 131 -16.61 11.93 -18.09
CA LEU A 131 -16.07 11.54 -16.80
C LEU A 131 -14.53 11.63 -16.75
N MET A 132 -13.84 11.19 -17.81
CA MET A 132 -12.39 11.34 -17.95
C MET A 132 -11.96 12.81 -17.91
N SER A 133 -12.63 13.68 -18.65
CA SER A 133 -12.31 15.13 -18.67
C SER A 133 -12.61 15.82 -17.33
N ASN A 134 -13.52 15.27 -16.53
CA ASN A 134 -13.89 15.81 -15.23
C ASN A 134 -12.95 15.39 -14.10
N LEU A 135 -12.10 14.36 -14.31
CA LEU A 135 -11.28 13.78 -13.26
C LEU A 135 -10.27 14.77 -12.66
N LEU A 136 -9.42 15.39 -13.48
CA LEU A 136 -8.42 16.33 -12.96
C LEU A 136 -9.06 17.56 -12.30
N PRO A 137 -10.07 18.23 -12.90
CA PRO A 137 -10.76 19.33 -12.21
C PRO A 137 -11.36 18.92 -10.86
N ALA A 138 -11.89 17.71 -10.73
CA ALA A 138 -12.35 17.19 -9.44
C ALA A 138 -11.21 16.99 -8.43
N MET A 139 -10.08 16.42 -8.86
CA MET A 139 -8.88 16.28 -8.00
C MET A 139 -8.37 17.65 -7.52
N GLN A 140 -8.32 18.64 -8.41
CA GLN A 140 -7.89 20.00 -8.09
C GLN A 140 -8.80 20.65 -7.05
N SER A 141 -10.12 20.62 -7.27
CA SER A 141 -11.09 21.19 -6.33
C SER A 141 -11.06 20.52 -4.95
N VAL A 142 -10.85 19.21 -4.87
CA VAL A 142 -10.67 18.49 -3.58
C VAL A 142 -9.37 18.91 -2.90
N TYR A 143 -8.27 19.05 -3.65
CA TYR A 143 -7.00 19.51 -3.10
C TYR A 143 -7.06 20.97 -2.61
N GLU A 144 -7.65 21.88 -3.38
CA GLU A 144 -7.89 23.26 -2.97
C GLU A 144 -8.72 23.34 -1.69
N ALA A 145 -9.75 22.49 -1.58
CA ALA A 145 -10.56 22.41 -0.38
C ALA A 145 -9.73 21.91 0.82
N LEU A 146 -8.85 20.90 0.66
CA LEU A 146 -7.92 20.47 1.71
C LEU A 146 -6.97 21.60 2.14
N VAL A 147 -6.43 22.37 1.19
CA VAL A 147 -5.58 23.54 1.47
C VAL A 147 -6.35 24.59 2.28
N SER A 148 -7.60 24.89 1.89
CA SER A 148 -8.44 25.85 2.63
C SER A 148 -8.71 25.43 4.08
N LEU A 149 -8.76 24.12 4.32
CA LEU A 149 -8.93 23.52 5.64
C LEU A 149 -7.60 23.28 6.38
N LYS A 150 -6.45 23.59 5.76
CA LYS A 150 -5.08 23.31 6.26
C LYS A 150 -4.82 21.82 6.51
N LEU A 151 -5.44 20.95 5.72
CA LEU A 151 -5.31 19.49 5.78
C LEU A 151 -4.36 18.93 4.71
N ASP A 152 -3.87 19.76 3.79
CA ASP A 152 -3.02 19.37 2.66
C ASP A 152 -1.64 18.80 3.06
N LYS A 153 -1.21 19.01 4.30
CA LYS A 153 0.01 18.41 4.86
C LYS A 153 -0.21 17.01 5.44
N GLN A 154 -1.45 16.64 5.73
CA GLN A 154 -1.81 15.34 6.29
C GLN A 154 -2.43 14.42 5.24
N VAL A 155 -3.24 14.98 4.32
CA VAL A 155 -4.03 14.22 3.36
C VAL A 155 -3.59 14.56 1.95
N THR A 156 -3.17 13.55 1.19
CA THR A 156 -2.91 13.68 -0.25
C THR A 156 -4.18 13.43 -1.06
N VAL A 157 -4.26 13.99 -2.27
CA VAL A 157 -5.29 13.64 -3.26
C VAL A 157 -4.67 12.81 -4.35
N SER A 158 -5.31 11.71 -4.72
CA SER A 158 -4.92 10.86 -5.85
C SER A 158 -6.13 10.38 -6.62
N THR A 159 -5.92 9.61 -7.67
CA THR A 159 -6.91 8.73 -8.28
C THR A 159 -6.30 7.34 -8.47
N ALA A 160 -7.12 6.29 -8.47
CA ALA A 160 -6.65 4.92 -8.71
C ALA A 160 -6.89 4.56 -10.17
N HIS A 161 -5.86 4.09 -10.85
CA HIS A 161 -5.92 3.72 -12.27
C HIS A 161 -5.93 2.21 -12.46
N SER A 162 -6.61 1.73 -13.51
CA SER A 162 -6.44 0.36 -13.98
C SER A 162 -5.08 0.20 -14.67
N PHE A 163 -4.44 -0.96 -14.60
CA PHE A 163 -3.24 -1.25 -15.39
C PHE A 163 -3.47 -1.12 -16.91
N PHE A 164 -4.72 -1.25 -17.37
CA PHE A 164 -5.10 -1.12 -18.79
C PHE A 164 -4.96 0.29 -19.39
N ILE A 165 -4.50 1.27 -18.61
CA ILE A 165 -4.13 2.59 -19.16
C ILE A 165 -2.77 2.57 -19.89
N LEU A 166 -1.99 1.50 -19.74
CA LEU A 166 -0.75 1.30 -20.49
C LEU A 166 -1.06 0.79 -21.91
N GLY A 167 -0.40 1.40 -22.90
CA GLY A 167 -0.43 0.95 -24.29
C GLY A 167 0.67 -0.06 -24.60
N ASN A 168 1.82 0.08 -23.91
CA ASN A 168 2.88 -0.92 -23.92
C ASN A 168 3.35 -1.16 -22.49
N SER A 169 3.55 -2.43 -22.13
CA SER A 169 4.05 -2.84 -20.81
C SER A 169 5.17 -3.89 -20.90
N TYR A 170 5.52 -4.34 -22.11
CA TYR A 170 6.58 -5.30 -22.36
C TYR A 170 7.56 -4.82 -23.45
N PRO A 171 8.88 -4.89 -23.22
CA PRO A 171 9.49 -5.14 -21.90
C PRO A 171 9.22 -3.98 -20.93
N PRO A 172 9.36 -4.16 -19.60
CA PRO A 172 9.01 -3.13 -18.61
C PRO A 172 9.64 -1.75 -18.87
N SER A 173 10.90 -1.70 -19.31
CA SER A 173 11.61 -0.46 -19.67
C SER A 173 11.00 0.31 -20.84
N ALA A 174 10.19 -0.35 -21.67
CA ALA A 174 9.47 0.26 -22.78
C ALA A 174 8.02 0.63 -22.40
N GLY A 175 7.69 0.60 -21.10
CA GLY A 175 6.38 0.98 -20.60
C GLY A 175 5.94 2.35 -21.12
N SER A 176 4.73 2.45 -21.66
CA SER A 176 4.15 3.70 -22.14
C SER A 176 2.63 3.70 -21.96
N PHE A 177 2.07 4.85 -21.63
CA PHE A 177 0.61 5.02 -21.57
C PHE A 177 -0.02 4.92 -22.96
N ARG A 178 -1.30 4.54 -23.01
CA ARG A 178 -2.09 4.56 -24.24
C ARG A 178 -2.14 5.98 -24.82
N GLN A 179 -1.92 6.09 -26.13
CA GLN A 179 -1.79 7.39 -26.81
C GLN A 179 -3.06 8.26 -26.69
N ASP A 180 -4.25 7.65 -26.71
CA ASP A 180 -5.53 8.35 -26.59
C ASP A 180 -5.78 8.91 -25.18
N LEU A 181 -5.12 8.36 -24.16
CA LEU A 181 -5.26 8.77 -22.77
C LEU A 181 -4.22 9.83 -22.34
N ILE A 182 -3.17 10.08 -23.13
CA ILE A 182 -2.09 11.02 -22.79
C ILE A 182 -2.62 12.40 -22.42
N GLN A 183 -3.64 12.88 -23.14
CA GLN A 183 -4.28 14.18 -22.89
C GLN A 183 -4.87 14.31 -21.48
N TYR A 184 -5.25 13.20 -20.84
CA TYR A 184 -5.78 13.16 -19.48
C TYR A 184 -4.68 12.83 -18.46
N ILE A 185 -3.79 11.88 -18.78
CA ILE A 185 -2.77 11.38 -17.87
C ILE A 185 -1.68 12.42 -17.62
N GLN A 186 -1.16 13.08 -18.66
CA GLN A 186 -0.05 14.02 -18.49
C GLN A 186 -0.39 15.18 -17.52
N PRO A 187 -1.57 15.83 -17.62
CA PRO A 187 -2.00 16.81 -16.62
C PRO A 187 -2.16 16.25 -15.19
N ILE A 188 -2.60 14.99 -15.06
CA ILE A 188 -2.71 14.30 -13.76
C ILE A 188 -1.32 14.03 -13.17
N LEU A 189 -0.34 13.59 -13.98
CA LEU A 189 1.05 13.43 -13.53
C LEU A 189 1.65 14.77 -13.08
N ASN A 190 1.38 15.86 -13.81
CA ASN A 190 1.79 17.19 -13.37
C ASN A 190 1.17 17.56 -12.01
N PHE A 191 -0.11 17.25 -11.79
CA PHE A 191 -0.74 17.44 -10.48
C PHE A 191 -0.05 16.61 -9.38
N HIS A 192 0.28 15.34 -9.64
CA HIS A 192 0.98 14.49 -8.68
C HIS A 192 2.35 15.05 -8.30
N SER A 193 3.15 15.47 -9.29
CA SER A 193 4.45 16.11 -9.08
C SER A 193 4.33 17.40 -8.24
N GLN A 194 3.39 18.28 -8.58
CA GLN A 194 3.19 19.56 -7.87
C GLN A 194 2.68 19.39 -6.42
N THR A 195 1.90 18.35 -6.16
CA THR A 195 1.28 18.10 -4.85
C THR A 195 2.03 17.06 -4.01
N ASN A 196 3.11 16.47 -4.57
CA ASN A 196 3.84 15.35 -3.98
C ASN A 196 2.92 14.19 -3.56
N SER A 197 1.93 13.90 -4.40
CA SER A 197 0.97 12.80 -4.20
C SER A 197 1.38 11.57 -5.02
N PRO A 198 1.09 10.35 -4.54
CA PRO A 198 1.46 9.13 -5.24
C PRO A 198 0.58 8.90 -6.47
N PHE A 199 1.11 8.18 -7.46
CA PHE A 199 0.33 7.60 -8.54
C PHE A 199 -0.16 6.21 -8.11
N LEU A 200 -1.47 6.01 -8.04
CA LEU A 200 -2.06 4.74 -7.61
C LEU A 200 -2.47 3.90 -8.82
N ILE A 201 -2.03 2.64 -8.85
CA ILE A 201 -2.32 1.69 -9.92
C ILE A 201 -2.87 0.39 -9.34
N ASN A 202 -3.94 -0.12 -9.94
CA ASN A 202 -4.50 -1.44 -9.70
C ASN A 202 -3.84 -2.41 -10.68
N ALA A 203 -3.04 -3.36 -10.17
CA ALA A 203 -2.22 -4.25 -10.99
C ALA A 203 -2.43 -5.70 -10.57
N TYR A 204 -2.86 -6.53 -11.51
CA TYR A 204 -3.25 -7.91 -11.25
C TYR A 204 -2.55 -8.85 -12.25
N PRO A 205 -1.49 -9.56 -11.82
CA PRO A 205 -0.89 -10.64 -12.61
C PRO A 205 -1.89 -11.74 -13.01
N PHE A 206 -2.94 -11.94 -12.20
CA PHE A 206 -4.03 -12.88 -12.48
C PHE A 206 -4.64 -12.66 -13.87
N PHE A 207 -4.92 -11.42 -14.28
CA PHE A 207 -5.58 -11.16 -15.56
C PHE A 207 -4.71 -11.55 -16.76
N ALA A 208 -3.39 -11.34 -16.68
CA ALA A 208 -2.47 -11.77 -17.74
C ALA A 208 -2.43 -13.30 -17.86
N TYR A 209 -2.40 -14.02 -16.74
CA TYR A 209 -2.46 -15.47 -16.75
C TYR A 209 -3.81 -16.01 -17.23
N LYS A 210 -4.92 -15.39 -16.80
CA LYS A 210 -6.26 -15.74 -17.25
C LYS A 210 -6.40 -15.62 -18.78
N GLU A 211 -5.86 -14.56 -19.36
CA GLU A 211 -5.96 -14.29 -20.80
C GLU A 211 -5.09 -15.22 -21.66
N ASP A 212 -3.87 -15.53 -21.21
CA ASP A 212 -2.95 -16.43 -21.93
C ASP A 212 -2.18 -17.39 -20.99
N PRO A 213 -2.85 -18.42 -20.46
CA PRO A 213 -2.23 -19.37 -19.53
C PRO A 213 -1.19 -20.28 -20.19
N ASN A 214 -1.13 -20.30 -21.54
CA ASN A 214 -0.18 -21.12 -22.28
C ASN A 214 1.17 -20.41 -22.44
N SER A 215 1.18 -19.08 -22.56
CA SER A 215 2.42 -18.30 -22.68
C SER A 215 2.87 -17.68 -21.36
N VAL A 216 1.93 -17.35 -20.46
CA VAL A 216 2.24 -16.75 -19.16
C VAL A 216 2.48 -17.87 -18.14
N SER A 217 3.73 -18.01 -17.67
CA SER A 217 4.08 -18.97 -16.62
C SER A 217 3.32 -18.69 -15.33
N LEU A 218 2.70 -19.74 -14.78
CA LEU A 218 2.02 -19.67 -13.49
C LEU A 218 3.00 -19.33 -12.36
N GLU A 219 4.21 -19.88 -12.40
CA GLU A 219 5.25 -19.60 -11.40
C GLU A 219 5.64 -18.12 -11.39
N TYR A 220 5.75 -17.50 -12.57
CA TYR A 220 6.09 -16.10 -12.73
C TYR A 220 5.04 -15.14 -12.16
N VAL A 221 3.75 -15.48 -12.29
CA VAL A 221 2.65 -14.65 -11.75
C VAL A 221 2.37 -14.93 -10.28
N LEU A 222 2.80 -16.08 -9.73
CA LEU A 222 2.60 -16.47 -8.33
C LEU A 222 3.84 -16.22 -7.44
N PHE A 223 4.86 -15.50 -7.91
CA PHE A 223 6.13 -15.28 -7.21
C PHE A 223 6.88 -16.58 -6.82
N GLN A 224 6.62 -17.68 -7.52
CA GLN A 224 7.32 -18.95 -7.30
C GLN A 224 8.69 -18.93 -7.97
N PRO A 225 9.63 -19.81 -7.56
CA PRO A 225 10.93 -19.93 -8.23
C PRO A 225 10.78 -20.19 -9.73
N ASN A 226 11.35 -19.30 -10.54
CA ASN A 226 11.38 -19.38 -11.99
C ASN A 226 12.62 -18.64 -12.54
N ALA A 227 12.90 -18.73 -13.84
CA ALA A 227 14.06 -18.09 -14.44
C ALA A 227 13.97 -16.54 -14.47
N GLY A 228 12.75 -16.01 -14.33
CA GLY A 228 12.44 -14.61 -14.55
C GLY A 228 12.38 -14.24 -16.03
N VAL A 229 12.02 -12.99 -16.28
CA VAL A 229 12.01 -12.36 -17.59
C VAL A 229 13.04 -11.26 -17.57
N THR A 230 14.07 -11.38 -18.42
CA THR A 230 15.09 -10.34 -18.56
C THR A 230 14.63 -9.29 -19.55
N ASP A 231 14.59 -8.04 -19.10
CA ASP A 231 14.33 -6.89 -19.94
C ASP A 231 15.54 -6.64 -20.88
N PRO A 232 15.36 -6.67 -22.22
CA PRO A 232 16.46 -6.60 -23.17
C PRO A 232 17.10 -5.22 -23.28
N ASN A 233 16.43 -4.16 -22.83
CA ASN A 233 16.96 -2.79 -22.93
C ASN A 233 17.80 -2.43 -21.70
N THR A 234 17.51 -3.03 -20.55
CA THR A 234 18.12 -2.69 -19.26
C THR A 234 18.92 -3.83 -18.62
N ASN A 235 18.75 -5.06 -19.11
CA ASN A 235 19.25 -6.31 -18.50
C ASN A 235 18.73 -6.55 -17.06
N LEU A 236 17.69 -5.84 -16.64
CA LEU A 236 17.03 -6.12 -15.37
C LEU A 236 16.23 -7.42 -15.48
N ASN A 237 16.43 -8.34 -14.54
CA ASN A 237 15.67 -9.57 -14.48
C ASN A 237 14.50 -9.42 -13.50
N TYR A 238 13.29 -9.68 -14.00
CA TYR A 238 12.07 -9.68 -13.20
C TYR A 238 11.75 -11.13 -12.87
N ASP A 239 11.83 -11.51 -11.59
CA ASP A 239 11.48 -12.86 -11.13
C ASP A 239 9.97 -13.04 -10.91
N ASN A 240 9.19 -11.97 -11.04
CA ASN A 240 7.73 -11.99 -10.93
C ASN A 240 7.07 -10.87 -11.76
N MET A 241 5.81 -11.11 -12.16
CA MET A 241 5.08 -10.18 -13.02
C MET A 241 4.69 -8.87 -12.33
N LEU A 242 4.36 -8.88 -11.03
CA LEU A 242 3.94 -7.63 -10.36
C LEU A 242 5.06 -6.59 -10.37
N TYR A 243 6.32 -7.01 -10.20
CA TYR A 243 7.48 -6.12 -10.29
C TYR A 243 7.66 -5.56 -11.70
N ALA A 244 7.46 -6.39 -12.72
CA ALA A 244 7.47 -5.96 -14.11
C ALA A 244 6.35 -4.94 -14.40
N GLN A 245 5.14 -5.17 -13.86
CA GLN A 245 4.02 -4.23 -13.97
C GLN A 245 4.34 -2.89 -13.30
N ILE A 246 4.84 -2.88 -12.07
CA ILE A 246 5.23 -1.65 -11.37
C ILE A 246 6.30 -0.87 -12.17
N ASP A 247 7.34 -1.53 -12.65
CA ASP A 247 8.42 -0.88 -13.38
C ASP A 247 8.02 -0.42 -14.79
N SER A 248 7.01 -1.05 -15.40
CA SER A 248 6.39 -0.54 -16.62
C SER A 248 5.62 0.77 -16.39
N VAL A 249 4.99 0.94 -15.23
CA VAL A 249 4.32 2.19 -14.86
C VAL A 249 5.36 3.28 -14.61
N TYR A 250 6.43 2.99 -13.87
CA TYR A 250 7.55 3.92 -13.69
C TYR A 250 8.15 4.35 -15.04
N SER A 251 8.33 3.41 -15.97
CA SER A 251 8.84 3.69 -17.31
C SER A 251 7.89 4.58 -18.12
N ALA A 252 6.58 4.31 -18.05
CA ALA A 252 5.56 5.11 -18.71
C ALA A 252 5.49 6.55 -18.18
N ILE A 253 5.59 6.74 -16.87
CA ILE A 253 5.65 8.06 -16.22
C ILE A 253 6.92 8.80 -16.66
N LYS A 254 8.07 8.11 -16.66
CA LYS A 254 9.35 8.65 -17.12
C LYS A 254 9.33 9.05 -18.59
N ALA A 255 8.65 8.30 -19.45
CA ALA A 255 8.53 8.60 -20.88
C ALA A 255 7.76 9.91 -21.15
N ILE A 256 6.88 10.34 -20.23
CA ILE A 256 6.17 11.62 -20.30
C ILE A 256 6.96 12.76 -19.60
N GLY A 257 8.11 12.44 -18.99
CA GLY A 257 9.04 13.44 -18.44
C GLY A 257 8.98 13.63 -16.92
N PHE A 258 8.30 12.74 -16.19
CA PHE A 258 8.23 12.78 -14.73
C PHE A 258 9.13 11.71 -14.08
N THR A 259 9.85 12.06 -13.03
CA THR A 259 10.80 11.13 -12.37
C THR A 259 10.67 11.10 -10.84
N ASP A 260 9.85 11.98 -10.30
CA ASP A 260 9.64 12.31 -8.90
C ASP A 260 8.37 11.69 -8.32
N ILE A 261 7.55 11.06 -9.15
CA ILE A 261 6.25 10.48 -8.75
C ILE A 261 6.46 9.06 -8.21
N ASP A 262 6.00 8.82 -6.98
CA ASP A 262 5.98 7.51 -6.32
C ASP A 262 4.80 6.68 -6.84
N VAL A 263 5.05 5.45 -7.30
CA VAL A 263 4.01 4.52 -7.76
C VAL A 263 3.65 3.57 -6.62
N ARG A 264 2.36 3.48 -6.30
CA ARG A 264 1.84 2.55 -5.29
C ARG A 264 0.75 1.68 -5.87
N ILE A 265 0.73 0.43 -5.46
CA ILE A 265 -0.33 -0.51 -5.82
C ILE A 265 -1.53 -0.26 -4.92
N SER A 266 -2.60 0.30 -5.48
CA SER A 266 -3.87 0.50 -4.76
C SER A 266 -4.70 -0.78 -4.70
N GLU A 267 -4.48 -1.71 -5.61
CA GLU A 267 -5.12 -3.02 -5.61
C GLU A 267 -4.27 -4.08 -6.30
N THR A 268 -4.17 -5.24 -5.67
CA THR A 268 -3.69 -6.46 -6.30
C THR A 268 -4.17 -7.66 -5.50
N GLY A 269 -4.45 -8.78 -6.16
CA GLY A 269 -4.98 -9.97 -5.51
C GLY A 269 -5.12 -11.12 -6.48
N TRP A 270 -5.64 -12.22 -5.98
CA TRP A 270 -5.89 -13.43 -6.76
C TRP A 270 -7.16 -14.11 -6.27
N PRO A 271 -8.13 -14.41 -7.15
CA PRO A 271 -9.40 -14.98 -6.74
C PRO A 271 -9.25 -16.47 -6.37
N SER A 272 -9.91 -16.92 -5.31
CA SER A 272 -9.93 -18.32 -4.88
C SER A 272 -10.90 -19.19 -5.64
N GLN A 273 -11.78 -18.61 -6.45
CA GLN A 273 -12.75 -19.33 -7.27
C GLN A 273 -13.14 -18.43 -8.44
N GLY A 274 -13.25 -18.98 -9.63
CA GLY A 274 -13.69 -18.27 -10.83
C GLY A 274 -14.67 -19.08 -11.65
N ASP A 275 -15.12 -18.49 -12.76
CA ASP A 275 -15.89 -19.18 -13.79
C ASP A 275 -15.00 -20.18 -14.54
N THR A 276 -15.60 -21.01 -15.40
CA THR A 276 -14.88 -22.08 -16.13
C THR A 276 -13.81 -21.56 -17.09
N ASP A 277 -13.91 -20.29 -17.51
CA ASP A 277 -12.97 -19.57 -18.37
C ASP A 277 -11.99 -18.69 -17.58
N GLU A 278 -11.87 -18.90 -16.27
CA GLU A 278 -10.94 -18.18 -15.40
C GLU A 278 -9.83 -19.11 -14.85
N PRO A 279 -8.97 -19.64 -15.73
CA PRO A 279 -7.93 -20.58 -15.31
C PRO A 279 -7.03 -19.94 -14.25
N GLY A 280 -6.68 -20.76 -13.26
CA GLY A 280 -5.85 -20.34 -12.14
C GLY A 280 -6.61 -19.76 -10.95
N ALA A 281 -7.90 -19.43 -11.06
CA ALA A 281 -8.73 -18.99 -9.94
C ALA A 281 -9.07 -20.15 -8.99
N THR A 282 -8.16 -20.44 -8.05
CA THR A 282 -8.24 -21.56 -7.11
C THR A 282 -7.75 -21.13 -5.72
N PRO A 283 -8.22 -21.76 -4.62
CA PRO A 283 -7.75 -21.42 -3.29
C PRO A 283 -6.24 -21.61 -3.13
N GLU A 284 -5.67 -22.62 -3.79
CA GLU A 284 -4.23 -22.90 -3.77
C GLU A 284 -3.42 -21.76 -4.40
N ASN A 285 -3.79 -21.32 -5.60
CA ASN A 285 -3.09 -20.22 -6.26
C ASN A 285 -3.31 -18.88 -5.54
N ALA A 286 -4.50 -18.64 -4.99
CA ALA A 286 -4.76 -17.46 -4.18
C ALA A 286 -3.88 -17.43 -2.91
N ALA A 287 -3.71 -18.58 -2.26
CA ALA A 287 -2.80 -18.73 -1.12
C ALA A 287 -1.34 -18.47 -1.51
N LEU A 288 -0.90 -18.99 -2.66
CA LEU A 288 0.46 -18.78 -3.17
C LEU A 288 0.70 -17.31 -3.51
N TYR A 289 -0.19 -16.68 -4.28
CA TYR A 289 -0.05 -15.28 -4.70
C TYR A 289 0.02 -14.35 -3.49
N ASN A 290 -1.04 -14.35 -2.65
CA ASN A 290 -1.14 -13.44 -1.52
C ASN A 290 -0.09 -13.79 -0.45
N GLY A 291 0.14 -15.07 -0.17
CA GLY A 291 1.16 -15.52 0.79
C GLY A 291 2.57 -15.10 0.40
N ASN A 292 2.95 -15.24 -0.87
CA ASN A 292 4.27 -14.83 -1.36
C ASN A 292 4.41 -13.31 -1.47
N LEU A 293 3.36 -12.60 -1.91
CA LEU A 293 3.34 -11.14 -1.90
C LEU A 293 3.61 -10.59 -0.49
N LEU A 294 2.96 -11.16 0.54
CA LEU A 294 3.23 -10.80 1.92
C LEU A 294 4.70 -11.02 2.31
N GLN A 295 5.35 -12.08 1.79
CA GLN A 295 6.76 -12.36 2.10
C GLN A 295 7.64 -11.26 1.50
N ARG A 296 7.37 -10.89 0.25
CA ARG A 296 8.08 -9.82 -0.47
C ARG A 296 7.94 -8.48 0.25
N ILE A 297 6.75 -8.14 0.76
CA ILE A 297 6.51 -6.92 1.56
C ILE A 297 7.27 -6.98 2.89
N ALA A 298 7.24 -8.12 3.60
CA ALA A 298 7.95 -8.27 4.89
C ALA A 298 9.48 -8.21 4.74
N MET A 299 10.01 -8.65 3.58
CA MET A 299 11.42 -8.48 3.21
C MET A 299 11.77 -7.04 2.80
N ASN A 300 10.80 -6.12 2.78
CA ASN A 300 10.96 -4.72 2.39
C ASN A 300 11.57 -4.59 0.98
N GLN A 301 11.24 -5.53 0.09
CA GLN A 301 11.79 -5.59 -1.27
C GLN A 301 11.22 -4.46 -2.14
N GLY A 302 12.09 -3.84 -2.92
CA GLY A 302 11.71 -3.04 -4.08
C GLY A 302 11.71 -3.87 -5.36
N THR A 303 11.39 -3.21 -6.47
CA THR A 303 11.44 -3.79 -7.82
C THR A 303 12.87 -3.76 -8.38
N PRO A 304 13.18 -4.49 -9.46
CA PRO A 304 14.50 -4.42 -10.12
C PRO A 304 14.93 -2.99 -10.51
N MET A 305 14.02 -2.14 -10.99
CA MET A 305 14.34 -0.75 -11.34
C MET A 305 14.48 0.15 -10.11
N LYS A 306 13.77 -0.15 -9.02
CA LYS A 306 13.74 0.65 -7.78
C LYS A 306 14.04 -0.22 -6.54
N PRO A 307 15.22 -0.86 -6.45
CA PRO A 307 15.49 -1.87 -5.41
C PRO A 307 15.55 -1.29 -3.99
N SER A 308 15.81 0.02 -3.86
CA SER A 308 15.87 0.73 -2.57
C SER A 308 14.52 1.31 -2.13
N VAL A 309 13.48 1.21 -2.95
CA VAL A 309 12.13 1.71 -2.64
C VAL A 309 11.22 0.51 -2.44
N PRO A 310 10.86 0.17 -1.20
CA PRO A 310 9.99 -0.96 -0.92
C PRO A 310 8.64 -0.81 -1.61
N ILE A 311 8.10 -1.92 -2.11
CA ILE A 311 6.76 -1.93 -2.69
C ILE A 311 5.71 -1.48 -1.66
N ASN A 312 4.77 -0.66 -2.11
CA ASN A 312 3.66 -0.19 -1.31
C ASN A 312 2.36 -0.71 -1.91
N VAL A 313 1.71 -1.63 -1.20
CA VAL A 313 0.62 -2.44 -1.74
C VAL A 313 -0.59 -2.44 -0.82
N TYR A 314 -1.77 -2.34 -1.42
CA TYR A 314 -3.06 -2.69 -0.83
C TYR A 314 -3.58 -3.97 -1.47
N VAL A 315 -3.68 -5.05 -0.69
CA VAL A 315 -4.20 -6.34 -1.15
C VAL A 315 -5.71 -6.24 -1.36
N PHE A 316 -6.20 -6.76 -2.48
CA PHE A 316 -7.61 -6.88 -2.81
C PHE A 316 -8.04 -8.34 -2.63
N ALA A 317 -8.90 -8.67 -1.65
CA ALA A 317 -9.52 -7.79 -0.65
C ALA A 317 -9.65 -8.48 0.72
N LEU A 318 -10.13 -7.74 1.73
CA LEU A 318 -10.30 -8.29 3.07
C LEU A 318 -11.31 -9.45 3.11
N PHE A 319 -12.48 -9.26 2.51
CA PHE A 319 -13.56 -10.24 2.52
C PHE A 319 -13.99 -10.65 1.12
N ASN A 320 -14.59 -11.83 1.02
CA ASN A 320 -15.43 -12.16 -0.13
C ASN A 320 -16.66 -11.26 -0.13
N GLU A 321 -16.96 -10.65 -1.27
CA GLU A 321 -18.02 -9.65 -1.42
C GLU A 321 -19.15 -10.22 -2.29
N ASP A 322 -20.19 -10.77 -1.65
CA ASP A 322 -21.20 -11.62 -2.30
C ASP A 322 -22.14 -10.89 -3.28
N LEU A 323 -22.20 -9.56 -3.22
CA LEU A 323 -23.02 -8.74 -4.11
C LEU A 323 -22.23 -8.15 -5.28
N LYS A 324 -20.92 -8.43 -5.42
CA LYS A 324 -20.14 -7.94 -6.56
C LYS A 324 -20.70 -8.51 -7.87
N PRO A 325 -20.99 -7.65 -8.87
CA PRO A 325 -21.45 -8.09 -10.19
C PRO A 325 -20.31 -8.72 -10.99
N GLY A 326 -20.63 -9.33 -12.14
CA GLY A 326 -19.63 -9.89 -13.04
C GLY A 326 -19.28 -11.36 -12.77
N PRO A 327 -18.09 -11.83 -13.19
CA PRO A 327 -17.73 -13.24 -13.13
C PRO A 327 -17.59 -13.74 -11.69
N THR A 328 -17.55 -15.07 -11.51
CA THR A 328 -17.46 -15.69 -10.17
C THR A 328 -16.23 -15.25 -9.39
N SER A 329 -15.12 -14.95 -10.07
CA SER A 329 -13.92 -14.38 -9.45
C SER A 329 -14.19 -13.13 -8.62
N GLU A 330 -15.06 -12.23 -9.06
CA GLU A 330 -15.34 -10.96 -8.38
C GLU A 330 -15.85 -11.15 -6.95
N ARG A 331 -16.53 -12.25 -6.66
CA ARG A 331 -17.06 -12.58 -5.33
C ARG A 331 -16.08 -13.35 -4.44
N ASN A 332 -14.89 -13.66 -4.96
CA ASN A 332 -13.96 -14.63 -4.36
C ASN A 332 -12.50 -14.11 -4.25
N TYR A 333 -12.29 -12.80 -4.12
CA TYR A 333 -10.96 -12.20 -3.87
C TYR A 333 -10.58 -12.10 -2.39
N GLY A 334 -11.51 -12.40 -1.48
CA GLY A 334 -11.33 -12.22 -0.05
C GLY A 334 -10.21 -13.09 0.53
N LEU A 335 -9.44 -12.51 1.45
CA LEU A 335 -8.59 -13.29 2.36
C LEU A 335 -9.42 -14.03 3.42
N PHE A 336 -10.57 -13.47 3.78
CA PHE A 336 -11.48 -14.00 4.79
C PHE A 336 -12.90 -14.16 4.24
N TYR A 337 -13.60 -15.16 4.76
CA TYR A 337 -15.06 -15.19 4.69
C TYR A 337 -15.65 -14.11 5.61
N PRO A 338 -16.91 -13.70 5.40
CA PRO A 338 -17.56 -12.69 6.23
C PRO A 338 -17.65 -13.04 7.73
N ASP A 339 -17.58 -14.33 8.09
CA ASP A 339 -17.53 -14.79 9.49
C ASP A 339 -16.14 -14.61 10.15
N GLY A 340 -15.15 -14.10 9.41
CA GLY A 340 -13.78 -13.89 9.87
C GLY A 340 -12.88 -15.13 9.76
N THR A 341 -13.37 -16.25 9.24
CA THR A 341 -12.54 -17.42 8.95
C THR A 341 -11.69 -17.18 7.70
N PRO A 342 -10.41 -17.58 7.66
CA PRO A 342 -9.60 -17.45 6.45
C PRO A 342 -10.14 -18.32 5.32
N VAL A 343 -10.23 -17.78 4.10
CA VAL A 343 -10.59 -18.57 2.89
C VAL A 343 -9.48 -19.57 2.58
N TYR A 344 -8.23 -19.16 2.78
CA TYR A 344 -7.02 -19.96 2.63
C TYR A 344 -5.93 -19.43 3.56
N ASN A 345 -4.90 -20.24 3.82
CA ASN A 345 -3.82 -19.86 4.73
C ASN A 345 -2.72 -19.05 4.02
N VAL A 346 -2.71 -17.73 4.24
CA VAL A 346 -1.65 -16.83 3.74
C VAL A 346 -0.48 -16.66 4.72
N GLY A 347 -0.47 -17.41 5.83
CA GLY A 347 0.65 -17.45 6.75
C GLY A 347 0.73 -16.29 7.75
N PHE A 348 -0.34 -15.52 8.00
CA PHE A 348 -0.36 -14.41 8.97
C PHE A 348 0.22 -14.80 10.35
N GLN A 349 -0.04 -16.00 10.84
CA GLN A 349 0.51 -16.52 12.11
C GLN A 349 2.04 -16.63 12.10
N ARG A 350 2.66 -16.92 10.95
CA ARG A 350 4.12 -16.97 10.79
C ARG A 350 4.74 -15.57 10.73
N TYR A 351 4.00 -14.57 10.27
CA TYR A 351 4.44 -13.18 10.37
C TYR A 351 4.39 -12.68 11.81
N LEU A 352 3.33 -12.97 12.56
CA LEU A 352 3.26 -12.66 13.99
C LEU A 352 4.42 -13.28 14.78
N SER A 353 4.93 -14.45 14.37
CA SER A 353 6.12 -15.07 14.98
C SER A 353 7.46 -14.44 14.55
N ILE A 354 7.58 -13.97 13.30
CA ILE A 354 8.75 -13.21 12.82
C ILE A 354 8.84 -11.84 13.52
N TYR A 355 7.70 -11.19 13.78
CA TYR A 355 7.67 -9.90 14.50
C TYR A 355 7.80 -10.04 16.02
N SER A 356 7.41 -11.17 16.60
CA SER A 356 7.67 -11.46 18.03
C SER A 356 9.09 -12.00 18.27
N SER A 357 9.76 -12.53 17.25
CA SER A 357 11.20 -12.74 17.28
C SER A 357 11.91 -11.40 17.04
N SER A 358 11.99 -10.60 18.11
CA SER A 358 12.97 -9.51 18.21
C SER A 358 14.33 -10.00 17.68
N PRO A 359 15.17 -9.14 17.08
CA PRO A 359 16.57 -9.52 16.90
C PRO A 359 17.04 -9.91 18.28
N LYS A 360 17.42 -11.20 18.46
CA LYS A 360 18.03 -11.65 19.70
C LYS A 360 19.06 -10.59 20.01
N LEU A 361 18.85 -9.89 21.13
CA LEU A 361 19.84 -9.00 21.70
C LEU A 361 21.13 -9.79 21.53
N MET A 362 22.05 -9.29 20.71
CA MET A 362 23.39 -9.83 20.72
C MET A 362 23.83 -9.46 22.13
N VAL A 363 23.60 -10.38 23.07
CA VAL A 363 24.02 -10.26 24.44
C VAL A 363 25.51 -10.17 24.28
N MET A 364 26.01 -8.93 24.22
CA MET A 364 27.39 -8.65 24.50
C MET A 364 27.59 -9.31 25.85
N SER A 365 28.25 -10.47 25.83
CA SER A 365 28.61 -11.21 27.02
C SER A 365 29.14 -10.19 28.04
N GLY A 366 28.76 -10.30 29.31
CA GLY A 366 29.02 -9.28 30.34
C GLY A 366 30.47 -8.78 30.40
N LEU A 367 31.42 -9.53 29.81
CA LEU A 367 32.79 -9.11 29.52
C LEU A 367 32.92 -7.82 28.70
N ASN A 368 32.13 -7.59 27.64
CA ASN A 368 32.29 -6.38 26.82
C ASN A 368 31.72 -5.12 27.49
N LEU A 369 30.72 -5.26 28.36
CA LEU A 369 30.18 -4.14 29.14
C LEU A 369 31.18 -3.71 30.23
N ILE A 370 31.89 -4.68 30.82
CA ILE A 370 32.99 -4.41 31.77
C ILE A 370 34.15 -3.71 31.06
N ILE A 371 34.53 -4.13 29.84
CA ILE A 371 35.60 -3.49 29.06
C ILE A 371 35.29 -2.02 28.74
N LEU A 372 34.04 -1.69 28.34
CA LEU A 372 33.63 -0.32 28.06
C LEU A 372 33.58 0.58 29.31
N VAL A 373 33.16 0.03 30.45
CA VAL A 373 33.19 0.75 31.74
C VAL A 373 34.63 0.98 32.20
N VAL A 374 35.53 0.00 32.03
CA VAL A 374 36.95 0.11 32.37
C VAL A 374 37.67 1.14 31.49
N ILE A 375 37.36 1.19 30.19
CA ILE A 375 37.89 2.21 29.27
C ILE A 375 37.39 3.61 29.66
N ALA A 376 36.11 3.76 30.02
CA ALA A 376 35.55 5.05 30.41
C ALA A 376 36.03 5.56 31.79
N THR A 377 36.45 4.67 32.70
CA THR A 377 36.94 5.05 34.03
C THR A 377 38.46 5.22 34.11
N LEU A 378 39.25 4.54 33.25
CA LEU A 378 40.72 4.61 33.29
C LEU A 378 41.35 5.58 32.26
N LEU A 379 40.63 6.00 31.22
CA LEU A 379 41.18 6.98 30.26
C LEU A 379 41.60 8.34 30.86
N PRO A 380 40.98 8.88 31.93
CA PRO A 380 41.41 10.16 32.50
C PRO A 380 42.79 10.13 33.15
N ASP A 381 43.24 8.97 33.63
CA ASP A 381 44.51 8.83 34.35
C ASP A 381 45.69 8.53 33.42
N ILE A 382 45.43 8.00 32.21
CA ILE A 382 46.49 7.73 31.20
C ILE A 382 46.85 8.99 30.40
N LEU A 383 45.96 9.98 30.32
CA LEU A 383 46.19 11.24 29.58
C LEU A 383 46.83 12.35 30.43
N ARG A 384 47.25 12.04 31.67
CA ARG A 384 47.91 12.99 32.60
C ARG A 384 49.30 12.55 33.11
N SER A 385 49.88 11.47 32.56
CA SER A 385 51.28 11.08 32.82
C SER A 385 52.23 11.58 31.76
#